data_AF-A0AAD6WG08-F1
#
_entry.id   AF-A0AAD6WG08-F1
#
_cell.length_a   1.000
_cell.length_b   1.000
_cell.length_c   1.000
_cell.angle_alpha   90.00
_cell.angle_beta   90.00
_cell.angle_gamma   90.00
#
_symmetry.space_group_name_H-M   'P 1'
#
loop_
_entity.id
_entity.type
_entity.pdbx_description
1 polymer ?
#
loop_
_entity_poly.entity_id
_entity_poly.type
_entity_poly.pdbx_seq_one_letter_code
_entity_poly.pdbx_strand_id
1 'polypeptide(L)' 'MLEMILERQIFEAEDLEELLQCFLSLNSRQYHGVIVQAFSEVWEIVFCDSPVKKRASIRN' A
#
# COMPACT_ATOMS: atom_id res chain seq x y z
N MET A 1 9.68 1.88 -1.84
CA MET A 1 8.71 0.77 -1.68
C MET A 1 7.89 0.60 -2.94
N LEU A 2 7.23 1.66 -3.43
CA LEU A 2 6.46 1.63 -4.69
C LEU A 2 7.30 1.24 -5.93
N GLU A 3 8.50 1.81 -6.07
CA GLU A 3 9.41 1.46 -7.18
C GLU A 3 9.79 -0.04 -7.18
N MET A 4 10.04 -0.64 -6.01
CA MET A 4 10.35 -2.08 -5.91
C MET A 4 9.17 -2.98 -6.26
N ILE A 5 7.95 -2.54 -5.94
CA ILE A 5 6.71 -3.30 -6.21
C ILE A 5 6.45 -3.31 -7.73
N LEU A 6 6.63 -2.17 -8.40
CA LEU A 6 6.53 -2.06 -9.86
C LEU A 6 7.61 -2.87 -10.60
N GLU A 7 8.86 -2.82 -10.12
CA GLU A 7 9.97 -3.58 -10.73
C GLU A 7 9.82 -5.09 -10.57
N ARG A 8 9.31 -5.57 -9.43
CA ARG A 8 9.14 -7.01 -9.16
C ARG A 8 7.81 -7.58 -9.65
N GLN A 9 6.98 -6.77 -10.32
CA GLN A 9 5.66 -7.15 -10.84
C GLN A 9 4.71 -7.72 -9.78
N ILE A 10 4.77 -7.18 -8.55
CA ILE A 10 3.85 -7.52 -7.47
C ILE A 10 2.56 -6.74 -7.74
N PHE A 11 1.67 -7.32 -8.54
CA PHE A 11 0.41 -6.69 -8.99
C PHE A 11 -0.84 -7.37 -8.43
N GLU A 12 -0.70 -8.59 -7.92
CA GLU A 12 -1.80 -9.32 -7.31
C GLU A 12 -1.93 -8.97 -5.83
N ALA A 13 -3.17 -8.96 -5.34
CA ALA A 13 -3.50 -8.70 -3.94
C ALA A 13 -2.71 -9.62 -2.99
N GLU A 14 -2.55 -10.88 -3.39
CA GLU A 14 -1.88 -11.94 -2.64
C GLU A 14 -0.37 -11.68 -2.48
N ASP A 15 0.30 -11.19 -3.52
CA ASP A 15 1.74 -10.87 -3.45
C ASP A 15 2.01 -9.69 -2.50
N LEU A 16 1.11 -8.71 -2.49
CA LEU A 16 1.21 -7.55 -1.60
C LEU A 16 0.93 -7.94 -0.14
N GLU A 17 0.00 -8.87 0.09
CA GLU A 17 -0.27 -9.43 1.41
C GLU A 17 0.91 -10.26 1.94
N GLU A 18 1.50 -11.14 1.13
CA GLU A 18 2.68 -11.92 1.52
C GLU A 18 3.87 -11.01 1.85
N LEU A 19 4.07 -9.96 1.06
CA LEU A 19 5.10 -8.95 1.33
C LEU A 19 4.84 -8.22 2.65
N LEU A 20 3.60 -7.82 2.94
CA LEU A 20 3.23 -7.21 4.21
C LEU A 20 3.56 -8.14 5.40
N GLN A 21 3.20 -9.43 5.31
CA GLN A 21 3.52 -10.42 6.34
C GLN A 21 5.03 -10.56 6.55
N CYS A 22 5.82 -10.54 5.47
CA CYS A 22 7.27 -10.53 5.57
C CYS A 22 7.77 -9.31 6.35
N PHE A 23 7.31 -8.10 6.02
CA PHE A 23 7.73 -6.89 6.76
C PHE A 23 7.30 -6.91 8.22
N LEU A 24 6.10 -7.41 8.55
CA LEU A 24 5.63 -7.51 9.93
C LEU A 24 6.45 -8.53 10.74
N SER A 25 6.81 -9.67 10.15
CA SER A 25 7.62 -10.70 10.81
C SER A 25 9.07 -10.26 11.06
N LEU A 26 9.64 -9.47 10.15
CA LEU A 26 11.02 -8.99 10.22
C LEU A 26 11.21 -7.79 11.15
N ASN A 27 10.12 -7.10 11.52
CA ASN A 27 10.19 -5.87 12.30
C ASN A 27 9.49 -5.99 13.66
N SER A 28 10.02 -5.29 14.66
CA SER A 28 9.38 -5.19 15.97
C SER A 28 8.04 -4.46 15.89
N ARG A 29 7.12 -4.79 16.81
CA ARG A 29 5.75 -4.23 16.85
C ARG A 29 5.67 -2.71 16.83
N GLN A 30 6.69 -2.01 17.35
CA GLN A 30 6.77 -0.55 17.30
C GLN A 30 6.75 0.03 15.87
N TYR A 31 7.16 -0.75 14.87
CA TYR A 31 7.16 -0.33 13.46
C TYR A 31 5.93 -0.82 12.70
N HIS A 32 5.12 -1.71 13.27
CA HIS A 32 3.97 -2.29 12.55
C HIS A 32 2.96 -1.24 12.12
N GLY A 33 2.73 -0.21 12.94
CA GLY A 33 1.82 0.89 12.58
C GLY A 33 2.24 1.62 11.30
N VAL A 34 3.52 2.00 11.18
CA VAL A 34 4.02 2.69 9.98
C VAL A 34 4.11 1.76 8.77
N ILE A 35 4.39 0.47 8.98
CA ILE A 35 4.39 -0.53 7.90
C ILE A 35 2.98 -0.68 7.33
N VAL A 36 1.97 -0.90 8.17
CA VAL A 36 0.57 -1.07 7.73
C VAL A 36 0.06 0.20 7.02
N GLN A 37 0.41 1.38 7.52
CA GLN A 37 0.05 2.64 6.87
C GLN A 37 0.63 2.73 5.46
N ALA A 38 1.92 2.47 5.29
CA ALA A 38 2.58 2.52 3.98
C ALA A 38 1.97 1.52 2.98
N PHE A 39 1.67 0.30 3.42
CA PHE A 39 1.01 -0.70 2.56
C PHE A 39 -0.43 -0.31 2.20
N SER A 40 -1.16 0.35 3.09
CA SER A 40 -2.51 0.86 2.81
C SER A 40 -2.50 1.94 1.72
N GLU A 41 -1.53 2.85 1.76
CA GLU A 41 -1.35 3.87 0.73
C GLU A 41 -1.01 3.25 -0.64
N VAL A 42 -0.17 2.22 -0.66
CA VAL A 42 0.14 1.47 -1.88
C VAL A 42 -1.11 0.74 -2.41
N TRP A 43 -1.89 0.11 -1.54
CA TRP A 43 -3.13 -0.57 -1.93
C TRP A 43 -4.12 0.38 -2.61
N GLU A 44 -4.28 1.59 -2.07
CA GLU A 44 -5.13 2.63 -2.65
C GLU A 44 -4.66 3.04 -4.06
N ILE A 45 -3.34 3.12 -4.28
CA ILE A 45 -2.75 3.49 -5.57
C ILE A 45 -2.87 2.34 -6.59
N VAL A 46 -2.61 1.10 -6.17
CA VAL A 46 -2.54 -0.06 -7.07
C VAL A 46 -3.94 -0.58 -7.42
N PHE A 47 -4.85 -0.63 -6.46
CA PHE A 47 -6.17 -1.26 -6.64
C PHE A 47 -7.34 -0.27 -6.67
N CYS A 48 -7.20 0.91 -6.06
CA CYS A 48 -8.27 1.92 -6.02
C CYS A 48 -8.08 3.06 -7.02
N ASP A 49 -7.37 2.83 -8.13
CA ASP A 49 -7.26 3.79 -9.22
C ASP A 49 -8.61 3.94 -9.97
N SER A 50 -9.55 4.63 -9.31
CA SER A 50 -10.66 5.31 -9.96
C SER A 50 -10.25 6.77 -10.15
N PRO A 51 -10.24 7.30 -11.39
CA PRO A 51 -9.92 8.71 -11.64
C PRO A 51 -10.97 9.72 -11.11
N VAL A 52 -11.91 9.33 -10.22
CA VAL A 52 -13.11 10.12 -9.92
C VAL A 52 -13.16 10.77 -8.52
N LYS A 53 -12.23 10.53 -7.59
CA LYS A 53 -12.35 11.12 -6.23
C LYS A 53 -11.28 12.13 -5.81
N LYS A 54 -10.61 12.80 -6.76
CA LYS A 54 -9.76 13.98 -6.45
C LYS A 54 -10.41 15.35 -6.68
N ARG A 55 -11.72 15.46 -6.99
CA ARG A 55 -12.35 16.77 -7.33
C ARG A 55 -13.68 17.14 -6.68
N ALA A 56 -14.27 16.34 -5.79
CA ALA A 56 -15.52 16.73 -5.15
C ALA A 56 -15.34 16.96 -3.64
N SER A 57 -15.50 18.22 -3.23
CA SER A 57 -15.66 18.69 -1.85
C SER A 57 -14.39 19.15 -1.10
N ILE A 58 -13.57 19.99 -1.75
CA ILE A 58 -13.20 21.24 -1.05
C ILE A 58 -14.42 22.14 -1.21
N ARG A 59 -15.27 22.08 -0.20
CA ARG A 59 -16.38 23.00 0.04
C ARG A 59 -15.81 24.26 0.68
N ASN A 60 -15.91 25.37 -0.03
CA ASN A 60 -16.29 26.70 0.49
C ASN A 60 -16.58 27.63 -0.69
#